data_AF-A0A7K0FDC1-F1
#
_entry.id   AF-A0A7K0FDC1-F1
#
_cell.length_a   1.000
_cell.length_b   1.000
_cell.length_c   1.000
_cell.angle_alpha   90.00
_cell.angle_beta   90.00
_cell.angle_gamma   90.00
#
_symmetry.space_group_name_H-M   'P 1'
#
loop_
_entity.id
_entity.type
_entity.pdbx_description
1 polymer ?
#
loop_
_entity_poly.entity_id
_entity_poly.type
_entity_poly.pdbx_seq_one_letter_code
_entity_poly.pdbx_strand_id
1 'polypeptide(L)'
;MSKEKVKATASLNDAVAQIVSNYFAQANAKDTVYSTSDGNVFENLGFATNHASTLEDKNVTPHIDTNRLEVIEDLDFDESAIILNAEQKELLNTGLIKENYTKLKQLASFLELHTEDQKADTIIHALEEYKAKIQK
;
A
#
# COMPACT_ATOMS: atom_id res chain seq x y z
N MET A 1 4.83 -43.13 36.38
CA MET A 1 5.20 -42.89 34.97
C MET A 1 4.06 -42.12 34.30
N SER A 2 3.93 -40.82 34.59
CA SER A 2 2.91 -39.97 33.97
C SER A 2 3.52 -39.37 32.72
N LYS A 3 3.09 -39.84 31.54
CA LYS A 3 3.52 -39.30 30.26
C LYS A 3 2.84 -37.94 30.06
N GLU A 4 3.57 -36.89 30.37
CA GLU A 4 3.22 -35.51 30.04
C GLU A 4 3.13 -35.39 28.52
N LYS A 5 1.91 -35.23 28.00
CA LYS A 5 1.70 -34.87 26.60
C LYS A 5 2.01 -33.39 26.45
N VAL A 6 3.29 -33.07 26.21
CA VAL A 6 3.69 -31.75 25.72
C VAL A 6 3.21 -31.66 24.27
N LYS A 7 1.93 -31.31 24.09
CA LYS A 7 1.39 -30.94 22.79
C LYS A 7 1.99 -29.56 22.51
N ALA A 8 2.99 -29.52 21.64
CA ALA A 8 3.65 -28.30 21.22
C ALA A 8 2.61 -27.27 20.79
N THR A 9 2.30 -26.33 21.68
CA THR A 9 1.55 -25.13 21.36
C THR A 9 2.55 -24.26 20.60
N ALA A 10 2.41 -24.20 19.27
CA ALA A 10 3.03 -23.14 18.50
C ALA A 10 2.71 -21.81 19.21
N SER A 11 3.71 -20.94 19.38
CA SER A 11 3.47 -19.64 20.02
C SER A 11 2.38 -18.90 19.24
N LEU A 12 1.59 -18.05 19.90
CA LEU A 12 0.55 -17.26 19.23
C LEU A 12 1.12 -16.53 17.99
N ASN A 13 2.36 -16.05 18.12
CA ASN A 13 3.09 -15.42 17.03
C ASN A 13 3.39 -16.36 15.85
N ASP A 14 3.73 -17.62 16.10
CA ASP A 14 3.94 -18.62 15.05
C ASP A 14 2.62 -18.92 14.32
N ALA A 15 1.51 -19.00 15.06
CA ALA A 15 0.19 -19.20 14.48
C ALA A 15 -0.24 -18.03 13.59
N VAL A 16 -0.03 -16.79 14.06
CA VAL A 16 -0.28 -15.57 13.26
C VAL A 16 0.60 -15.56 12.01
N ALA A 17 1.90 -15.84 12.14
CA ALA A 17 2.82 -15.88 11.00
C ALA A 17 2.39 -16.91 9.94
N GLN A 18 1.89 -18.07 10.38
CA GLN A 18 1.38 -19.10 9.46
C GLN A 18 0.09 -18.66 8.75
N ILE A 19 -0.84 -18.00 9.46
CA ILE A 19 -2.08 -17.46 8.87
C ILE A 19 -1.74 -16.41 7.81
N VAL A 20 -0.85 -15.47 8.14
CA VAL A 20 -0.38 -14.41 7.24
C VAL A 20 0.29 -15.02 6.00
N SER A 21 1.20 -15.98 6.19
CA SER A 21 1.90 -16.64 5.07
C SER A 21 0.92 -17.40 4.15
N ASN A 22 -0.03 -18.13 4.74
CA ASN A 22 -1.07 -18.84 3.98
C ASN A 22 -2.01 -17.89 3.24
N TYR A 23 -2.29 -16.71 3.83
CA TYR A 23 -3.10 -15.68 3.18
C TYR A 23 -2.39 -15.14 1.94
N PHE A 24 -1.12 -14.73 2.06
CA PHE A 24 -0.34 -14.19 0.94
C PHE A 24 -0.06 -15.20 -0.18
N ALA A 25 -0.06 -16.50 0.12
CA ALA A 25 0.02 -17.54 -0.91
C ALA A 25 -1.22 -17.61 -1.84
N GLN A 26 -2.31 -16.89 -1.54
CA GLN A 26 -3.52 -16.87 -2.38
C GLN A 26 -3.39 -15.89 -3.55
N ALA A 27 -3.86 -16.30 -4.73
CA ALA A 27 -3.75 -15.50 -5.97
C ALA A 27 -4.43 -14.11 -5.91
N ASN A 28 -5.41 -13.91 -5.02
CA ASN A 28 -6.14 -12.65 -4.86
C ASN A 28 -5.91 -12.01 -3.48
N ALA A 29 -4.84 -12.38 -2.78
CA ALA A 29 -4.50 -11.77 -1.51
C ALA A 29 -4.28 -10.26 -1.68
N LYS A 30 -4.59 -9.47 -0.66
CA LYS A 30 -4.11 -8.09 -0.57
C LYS A 30 -2.63 -8.05 -0.22
N ASP A 31 -1.96 -6.96 -0.57
CA ASP A 31 -0.52 -6.79 -0.29
C ASP A 31 -0.25 -6.51 1.20
N THR A 32 -1.28 -6.26 2.01
CA THR A 32 -1.16 -5.98 3.44
C THR A 32 -2.33 -6.57 4.23
N VAL A 33 -2.02 -7.17 5.37
CA VAL A 33 -2.96 -7.62 6.40
C VAL A 33 -2.53 -7.12 7.77
N TYR A 34 -3.41 -7.21 8.75
CA TYR A 34 -3.22 -6.62 10.07
C TYR A 34 -3.55 -7.65 11.13
N SER A 35 -2.63 -7.93 12.07
CA SER A 35 -2.89 -8.83 13.18
C SER A 35 -3.06 -8.07 14.49
N THR A 36 -3.86 -8.61 15.40
CA THR A 36 -4.02 -8.11 16.77
C THR A 36 -3.34 -9.03 17.78
N SER A 37 -3.11 -8.53 19.00
CA SER A 37 -2.37 -9.24 20.05
C SER A 37 -3.05 -10.51 20.56
N ASP A 38 -4.33 -10.71 20.27
CA ASP A 38 -5.09 -11.93 20.56
C ASP A 38 -4.98 -12.99 19.44
N GLY A 39 -4.28 -12.68 18.35
CA GLY A 39 -3.96 -13.61 17.27
C GLY A 39 -4.91 -13.57 16.07
N ASN A 40 -5.88 -12.65 16.05
CA ASN A 40 -6.74 -12.45 14.88
C ASN A 40 -6.01 -11.69 13.77
N VAL A 41 -6.34 -11.99 12.51
CA VAL A 41 -5.77 -11.35 11.30
C VAL A 41 -6.91 -10.79 10.43
N PHE A 42 -6.74 -9.57 9.94
CA PHE A 42 -7.73 -8.81 9.21
C PHE A 42 -7.15 -8.21 7.92
N GLU A 43 -7.96 -8.14 6.87
CA GLU A 43 -7.56 -7.53 5.58
C GLU A 43 -7.75 -6.01 5.52
N ASN A 44 -8.29 -5.41 6.58
CA ASN A 44 -8.63 -3.99 6.64
C ASN A 44 -8.23 -3.43 8.00
N LEU A 45 -7.49 -2.32 7.98
CA LEU A 45 -6.99 -1.67 9.19
C LEU A 45 -8.12 -1.20 10.10
N GLY A 46 -9.23 -0.71 9.56
CA GLY A 46 -10.38 -0.24 10.35
C GLY A 46 -11.02 -1.36 11.16
N PHE A 47 -11.16 -2.56 10.59
CA PHE A 47 -11.66 -3.73 11.33
C PHE A 47 -10.66 -4.19 12.40
N ALA A 48 -9.37 -4.24 12.06
CA ALA A 48 -8.33 -4.59 13.02
C ALA A 48 -8.28 -3.59 14.19
N THR A 49 -8.39 -2.29 13.91
CA THR A 49 -8.36 -1.22 14.91
C THR A 49 -9.61 -1.25 15.81
N ASN A 50 -10.78 -1.49 15.22
CA ASN A 50 -12.02 -1.65 15.98
C ASN A 50 -11.92 -2.86 16.93
N HIS A 51 -11.38 -3.98 16.44
CA HIS A 51 -11.15 -5.16 17.24
C HIS A 51 -10.11 -4.92 18.34
N ALA A 52 -8.94 -4.36 17.99
CA ALA A 52 -7.89 -4.05 18.94
C ALA A 52 -8.36 -3.08 20.04
N SER A 53 -9.31 -2.19 19.74
CA SER A 53 -9.86 -1.25 20.74
C SER A 53 -10.54 -1.94 21.92
N THR A 54 -10.93 -3.22 21.79
CA THR A 54 -11.49 -4.04 22.88
C THR A 54 -10.42 -4.79 23.67
N LEU A 55 -9.16 -4.79 23.21
CA LEU A 55 -8.00 -5.39 23.87
C LEU A 55 -7.30 -4.38 24.79
N GLU A 56 -6.52 -4.86 25.75
CA GLU A 56 -5.80 -4.00 26.70
C GLU A 56 -4.67 -3.21 26.04
N ASP A 57 -3.92 -3.86 25.13
CA ASP A 57 -2.78 -3.26 24.44
C ASP A 57 -3.20 -2.37 23.26
N LYS A 58 -4.39 -2.58 22.70
CA LYS A 58 -4.94 -1.88 21.53
C LYS A 58 -4.00 -1.87 20.33
N ASN A 59 -3.12 -2.87 20.25
CA ASN A 59 -2.07 -2.92 19.26
C ASN A 59 -2.55 -3.64 18.00
N VAL A 60 -2.15 -3.09 16.86
CA VAL A 60 -2.35 -3.68 15.55
C VAL A 60 -1.00 -3.75 14.87
N THR A 61 -0.60 -4.94 14.46
CA THR A 61 0.66 -5.17 13.75
C THR A 61 0.37 -5.37 12.26
N PRO A 62 0.87 -4.50 11.37
CA PRO A 62 0.76 -4.70 9.93
C PRO A 62 1.75 -5.77 9.45
N HIS A 63 1.32 -6.58 8.49
CA HIS A 63 2.13 -7.55 7.75
C HIS A 63 1.99 -7.24 6.26
N ILE A 64 3.11 -7.12 5.55
CA ILE A 64 3.16 -6.75 4.15
C ILE A 64 3.77 -7.91 3.37
N ASP A 65 3.18 -8.28 2.23
CA ASP A 65 3.75 -9.30 1.36
C ASP A 65 4.92 -8.71 0.56
N THR A 66 6.12 -8.85 1.11
CA THR A 66 7.35 -8.35 0.48
C THR A 66 7.66 -9.03 -0.85
N ASN A 67 7.07 -10.21 -1.14
CA ASN A 67 7.24 -10.87 -2.45
C ASN A 67 6.38 -10.25 -3.56
N ARG A 68 5.37 -9.46 -3.19
CA ARG A 68 4.51 -8.71 -4.11
C ARG A 68 4.82 -7.22 -4.15
N LEU A 69 5.71 -6.74 -3.27
CA LEU A 69 6.33 -5.44 -3.42
C LEU A 69 7.31 -5.52 -4.59
N GLU A 70 6.95 -4.91 -5.72
CA GLU A 70 7.97 -4.50 -6.69
C GLU A 70 8.91 -3.56 -5.95
N VAL A 71 10.13 -4.04 -5.70
CA VAL A 71 11.21 -3.26 -5.10
C VAL A 71 11.46 -2.07 -6.02
N ILE A 72 11.02 -0.89 -5.61
CA ILE A 72 11.57 0.36 -6.12
C ILE A 72 12.84 0.58 -5.29
N GLU A 73 13.95 0.03 -5.77
CA GLU A 73 15.28 0.44 -5.32
C GLU A 73 15.41 1.96 -5.57
N ASP A 74 15.91 2.67 -4.56
CA ASP A 74 16.15 4.12 -4.51
C ASP A 74 14.91 5.02 -4.49
N LEU A 75 14.36 5.28 -3.29
CA LEU A 75 13.86 6.62 -2.96
C LEU A 75 14.15 6.93 -1.49
N ASP A 76 15.08 7.86 -1.27
CA ASP A 76 15.28 8.56 0.00
C ASP A 76 13.93 9.00 0.58
N PHE A 77 13.73 8.64 1.85
CA PHE A 77 12.52 8.91 2.62
C PHE A 77 12.48 10.40 2.98
N ASP A 78 12.06 11.24 2.04
CA ASP A 78 11.69 12.63 2.31
C ASP A 78 10.18 12.66 2.58
N GLU A 79 9.75 13.04 3.78
CA GLU A 79 8.34 13.15 4.20
C GLU A 79 7.50 14.10 3.33
N SER A 80 8.12 14.76 2.34
CA SER A 80 7.49 15.65 1.36
C SER A 80 7.40 15.06 -0.07
N ALA A 81 7.91 13.86 -0.32
CA ALA A 81 7.91 13.26 -1.64
C ALA A 81 6.51 12.74 -2.01
N ILE A 82 5.91 13.32 -3.05
CA ILE A 82 4.62 12.86 -3.58
C ILE A 82 4.79 11.45 -4.17
N ILE A 83 4.32 10.42 -3.43
CA ILE A 83 4.37 9.03 -3.88
C ILE A 83 3.24 8.77 -4.87
N LEU A 84 3.59 8.60 -6.15
CA LEU A 84 2.64 8.20 -7.19
C LEU A 84 2.38 6.69 -7.13
N ASN A 85 1.11 6.30 -7.20
CA ASN A 85 0.73 4.89 -7.33
C ASN A 85 1.00 4.36 -8.76
N ALA A 86 0.87 3.05 -8.96
CA ALA A 86 1.14 2.40 -10.25
C ALA A 86 0.31 2.99 -11.41
N GLU A 87 -0.98 3.25 -11.19
CA GLU A 87 -1.86 3.83 -12.22
C GLU A 87 -1.45 5.26 -12.58
N GLN A 88 -1.09 6.08 -11.58
CA GLN A 88 -0.61 7.45 -11.77
C GLN A 88 0.73 7.49 -12.50
N LYS A 89 1.64 6.56 -12.19
CA LYS A 89 2.92 6.40 -12.89
C LYS A 89 2.73 5.96 -14.34
N GLU A 90 1.84 5.01 -14.59
CA GLU A 90 1.51 4.58 -15.95
C GLU A 90 0.89 5.75 -16.73
N LEU A 91 -0.06 6.46 -16.13
CA LEU A 91 -0.70 7.62 -16.72
C LEU A 91 0.31 8.73 -17.07
N LEU A 92 1.28 9.01 -16.19
CA LEU A 92 2.35 9.98 -16.43
C LEU A 92 3.33 9.51 -17.52
N ASN A 93 3.55 8.20 -17.66
CA ASN A 93 4.52 7.66 -18.61
C ASN A 93 3.97 7.50 -20.03
N THR A 94 2.77 6.94 -20.17
CA THR A 94 2.18 6.52 -21.45
C THR A 94 0.78 7.08 -21.70
N GLY A 95 0.11 7.62 -20.67
CA GLY A 95 -1.29 8.00 -20.70
C GLY A 95 -1.58 9.49 -20.85
N LEU A 96 -0.59 10.32 -21.22
CA LEU A 96 -0.72 11.78 -21.41
C LEU A 96 -1.45 12.15 -22.71
N ILE A 97 -2.69 11.67 -22.87
CA ILE A 97 -3.56 11.91 -24.03
C ILE A 97 -4.89 12.52 -23.61
N LYS A 98 -5.53 13.26 -24.53
CA LYS A 98 -6.79 13.98 -24.25
C LYS A 98 -7.92 13.05 -23.78
N GLU A 99 -7.94 11.80 -24.24
CA GLU A 99 -8.93 10.79 -23.85
C GLU A 99 -8.89 10.49 -22.33
N ASN A 100 -7.72 10.67 -21.70
CA ASN A 100 -7.53 10.45 -20.26
C ASN A 100 -7.73 11.72 -19.42
N TYR A 101 -8.30 12.79 -19.99
CA TYR A 101 -8.41 14.11 -19.36
C TYR A 101 -8.86 14.08 -17.89
N THR A 102 -9.89 13.30 -17.55
CA THR A 102 -10.39 13.20 -16.17
C THR A 102 -9.30 12.69 -15.22
N LYS A 103 -8.58 11.63 -15.61
CA LYS A 103 -7.49 11.05 -14.81
C LYS A 103 -6.30 12.01 -14.73
N LEU A 104 -5.97 12.67 -15.85
CA LEU A 104 -4.88 13.66 -15.92
C LEU A 104 -5.14 14.87 -15.03
N LYS A 105 -6.40 15.34 -14.99
CA LYS A 105 -6.81 16.43 -14.11
C LYS A 105 -6.67 16.06 -12.64
N GLN A 106 -7.06 14.85 -12.27
CA GLN A 106 -6.87 14.33 -10.91
C GLN A 106 -5.39 14.20 -10.55
N LEU A 107 -4.57 13.69 -11.48
CA LEU A 107 -3.13 13.58 -11.32
C LEU A 107 -2.47 14.96 -11.14
N ALA A 108 -2.80 15.94 -11.98
CA ALA A 108 -2.27 17.29 -11.87
C ALA A 108 -2.68 17.97 -10.56
N SER A 109 -3.91 17.72 -10.07
CA SER A 109 -4.37 18.23 -8.77
C SER A 109 -3.64 17.56 -7.61
N PHE A 110 -3.39 16.25 -7.70
CA PHE A 110 -2.64 15.49 -6.70
C PHE A 110 -1.17 15.91 -6.63
N LEU A 111 -0.59 16.25 -7.78
CA LEU A 111 0.76 16.80 -7.91
C LEU A 111 0.84 18.31 -7.62
N GLU A 112 -0.28 18.92 -7.22
CA GLU A 112 -0.41 20.36 -6.96
C GLU A 112 0.14 21.25 -8.10
N LEU A 113 0.00 20.79 -9.35
CA LEU A 113 0.47 21.51 -10.53
C LEU A 113 -0.43 22.72 -10.79
N HIS A 114 0.16 23.91 -10.79
CA HIS A 114 -0.52 25.13 -11.21
C HIS A 114 -0.56 25.19 -12.74
N THR A 115 -1.75 25.05 -13.31
CA THR A 115 -2.00 25.24 -14.74
C THR A 115 -2.73 26.55 -14.99
N GLU A 116 -2.38 27.27 -16.06
CA GLU A 116 -3.01 28.55 -16.40
C GLU A 116 -4.50 28.39 -16.77
N ASP A 117 -4.86 27.24 -17.34
CA ASP A 117 -6.24 26.86 -17.57
C ASP A 117 -6.44 25.34 -17.40
N GLN A 118 -7.71 24.92 -17.28
CA GLN A 118 -8.08 23.52 -17.07
C GLN A 118 -8.28 22.75 -18.39
N LYS A 119 -7.71 23.18 -19.51
CA LYS A 119 -7.83 22.46 -20.78
C LYS A 119 -6.92 21.24 -20.80
N ALA A 120 -7.30 20.22 -21.57
CA ALA A 120 -6.55 18.98 -21.67
C ALA A 120 -5.11 19.20 -22.14
N ASP A 121 -4.90 20.03 -23.16
CA ASP A 121 -3.58 20.37 -23.69
C ASP A 121 -2.68 21.01 -22.62
N THR A 122 -3.20 21.95 -21.83
CA THR A 122 -2.47 22.66 -20.77
C THR A 122 -2.10 21.74 -19.61
N ILE A 123 -3.01 20.86 -19.20
CA ILE A 123 -2.75 19.86 -18.15
C ILE A 123 -1.72 18.83 -18.61
N ILE A 124 -1.83 18.36 -19.86
CA ILE A 124 -0.85 17.43 -20.44
C ILE A 124 0.53 18.06 -20.43
N HIS A 125 0.66 19.31 -20.89
CA HIS A 125 1.94 20.01 -20.93
C HIS A 125 2.58 20.14 -19.54
N ALA A 126 1.79 20.53 -18.53
CA ALA A 126 2.28 20.63 -17.16
C ALA A 126 2.76 19.28 -16.59
N LEU A 127 2.07 18.19 -16.92
CA LEU A 127 2.46 16.83 -16.53
C LEU A 127 3.72 16.35 -17.26
N GLU A 128 3.89 16.71 -18.55
CA GLU A 128 5.12 16.43 -19.30
C GLU A 128 6.32 17.18 -18.70
N GLU A 129 6.14 18.45 -18.33
CA GLU A 129 7.18 19.23 -17.66
C GLU A 129 7.53 18.66 -16.29
N TYR A 130 6.53 18.22 -15.51
CA TYR A 130 6.76 17.54 -14.24
C TYR A 130 7.56 16.25 -14.44
N LYS A 131 7.17 15.42 -15.42
CA LYS A 131 7.89 14.20 -15.78
C LYS A 131 9.35 14.47 -16.16
N ALA A 132 9.61 15.53 -16.92
CA ALA A 132 10.96 15.91 -17.31
C ALA A 132 11.82 16.39 -16.12
N LYS A 133 11.20 16.99 -15.09
CA LYS A 133 11.90 17.43 -13.87
C LYS A 133 12.31 16.27 -12.98
N ILE A 134 11.49 15.22 -12.88
CA ILE A 134 11.78 14.04 -12.05
C ILE A 134 12.73 13.03 -12.71
N GLN A 135 12.92 13.10 -14.04
CA GLN A 135 13.84 12.23 -14.78
C GLN A 135 15.26 12.81 -14.92
N LYS A 136 15.54 13.93 -14.27
CA LYS A 136 16.80 14.69 -14.39
C LYS A 136 17.65 14.55 -13.15
#